data_AF-A0A0F9NPE6-F1
#
_entry.id   AF-A0A0F9NPE6-F1
#
_cell.length_a   1.000
_cell.length_b   1.000
_cell.length_c   1.000
_cell.angle_alpha   90.00
_cell.angle_beta   90.00
_cell.angle_gamma   90.00
#
_symmetry.space_group_name_H-M   'P 1'
#
loop_
_entity.id
_entity.type
_entity.pdbx_description
1 polymer ?
#
loop_
_entity_poly.entity_id
_entity_poly.type
_entity_poly.pdbx_seq_one_letter_code
_entity_poly.pdbx_strand_id
1 'polypeptide(L)' 'MPDEVKVGLVFTRSTKRTYRFDADETDDENPLISTLYVQQSAFPMGPPHTIAVTVEAE' A
#
# COMPACT_ATOMS: atom_id res chain seq x y z
N MET A 1 -13.30 -17.86 -10.41
CA MET A 1 -11.99 -17.91 -9.72
C MET A 1 -11.82 -16.51 -9.17
N PRO A 2 -11.55 -16.30 -7.87
CA PRO A 2 -11.27 -14.95 -7.39
C PRO A 2 -10.04 -14.45 -8.14
N ASP A 3 -10.18 -13.31 -8.82
CA ASP A 3 -9.06 -12.68 -9.50
C ASP A 3 -8.18 -12.06 -8.40
N GLU A 4 -7.07 -12.74 -8.08
CA GLU A 4 -6.08 -12.23 -7.12
C GLU A 4 -5.18 -11.22 -7.84
N VAL A 5 -5.21 -9.96 -7.39
CA VAL A 5 -4.33 -8.92 -7.92
C VAL A 5 -3.41 -8.39 -6.84
N LYS A 6 -2.10 -8.35 -7.13
CA LYS A 6 -1.08 -7.81 -6.24
C LYS A 6 -0.74 -6.39 -6.66
N VAL A 7 -0.77 -5.47 -5.68
CA VAL A 7 -0.45 -4.06 -5.87
C VAL A 7 0.74 -3.69 -5.00
N GLY A 8 1.81 -3.18 -5.62
CA GLY A 8 2.95 -2.60 -4.93
C GLY A 8 2.67 -1.15 -4.54
N LEU A 9 3.00 -0.77 -3.30
CA LEU A 9 2.86 0.60 -2.81
C LEU A 9 4.16 1.04 -2.11
N VAL A 10 4.55 2.29 -2.31
CA VAL A 10 5.77 2.90 -1.79
C VAL A 10 5.44 3.84 -0.65
N PHE A 11 6.25 3.83 0.41
CA PHE A 11 6.09 4.74 1.54
C PHE A 11 6.36 6.18 1.12
N THR A 12 5.38 7.04 1.34
CA THR A 12 5.48 8.46 1.01
C THR A 12 5.76 9.29 2.25
N ARG A 13 4.92 9.15 3.29
CA ARG A 13 5.04 9.95 4.52
C ARG A 13 4.33 9.33 5.72
N SER A 14 4.78 9.69 6.90
CA SER A 14 4.07 9.46 8.16
C SER A 14 3.05 10.57 8.45
N THR A 15 1.92 10.19 9.02
CA THR A 15 0.92 11.10 9.63
C THR A 15 0.97 10.98 11.16
N LYS A 16 -0.01 11.55 11.87
CA LYS A 16 -0.13 11.45 13.33
C LYS A 16 -0.28 10.01 13.84
N ARG A 17 -0.92 9.12 13.07
CA ARG A 17 -1.25 7.74 13.50
C ARG A 17 -1.07 6.68 12.44
N THR A 18 -0.79 7.08 11.20
CA THR A 18 -0.67 6.17 10.06
C THR A 18 0.59 6.44 9.27
N TYR A 19 0.98 5.47 8.46
CA TYR A 19 1.89 5.60 7.35
C TYR A 19 1.08 5.63 6.06
N ARG A 20 1.40 6.57 5.17
CA ARG A 20 0.80 6.68 3.84
C ARG A 20 1.73 6.01 2.85
N PHE A 21 1.17 5.07 2.11
CA PHE A 21 1.79 4.44 0.95
C PHE A 21 1.00 4.82 -0.30
N ASP A 22 1.68 5.16 -1.38
CA ASP A 22 1.06 5.47 -2.67
C ASP A 22 1.53 4.46 -3.72
N ALA A 23 0.72 4.23 -4.75
CA ALA A 23 1.10 3.38 -5.87
C ALA A 23 2.38 3.92 -6.52
N ASP A 24 3.26 3.00 -6.89
CA ASP A 24 4.43 3.37 -7.68
C ASP A 24 3.95 3.87 -9.04
N GLU A 25 4.38 5.08 -9.43
CA GLU A 25 4.04 5.69 -10.72
C GLU A 25 4.62 4.90 -11.90
N THR A 26 5.51 3.93 -11.65
CA THR A 26 6.14 3.10 -12.67
C THR A 26 5.37 1.83 -13.05
N ASP A 27 4.40 1.39 -12.24
CA ASP A 27 3.78 0.07 -12.42
C ASP A 27 2.43 0.09 -13.17
N ASP A 28 1.64 1.18 -13.17
CA ASP A 28 0.35 1.23 -13.90
C ASP A 28 -0.23 2.65 -14.05
N GLU A 29 -0.82 2.97 -15.22
CA GLU A 29 -1.53 4.26 -15.45
C GLU A 29 -2.83 4.38 -14.60
N ASN A 30 -3.39 3.27 -14.13
CA ASN A 30 -4.59 3.23 -13.28
C ASN A 30 -4.49 2.09 -12.23
N PRO A 31 -3.74 2.28 -11.13
CA PRO A 31 -3.58 1.25 -10.13
C PRO A 31 -4.89 0.99 -9.37
N LEU A 32 -5.20 -0.28 -9.15
CA LEU A 32 -6.37 -0.74 -8.36
C LEU A 32 -6.42 -0.12 -6.95
N ILE A 33 -5.26 0.15 -6.36
CA ILE A 33 -5.11 0.89 -5.11
C ILE A 33 -4.12 2.02 -5.34
N SER A 34 -4.57 3.27 -5.28
CA SER A 34 -3.69 4.44 -5.44
C SER A 34 -3.02 4.87 -4.13
N THR A 35 -3.74 4.82 -3.01
CA THR A 35 -3.21 5.25 -1.69
C THR A 35 -3.72 4.32 -0.59
N LEU A 36 -2.82 3.87 0.29
CA LEU A 36 -3.14 3.10 1.48
C LEU A 36 -2.61 3.79 2.74
N TYR A 37 -3.46 3.90 3.76
CA TYR A 37 -3.06 4.34 5.09
C TYR A 37 -3.01 3.16 6.05
N VAL A 38 -1.82 2.83 6.54
CA VAL A 38 -1.61 1.74 7.50
C VAL A 38 -1.36 2.32 8.89
N GLN A 39 -1.98 1.76 9.92
CA GLN A 39 -1.73 2.18 11.31
C GLN A 39 -0.25 2.00 11.68
N GLN A 40 0.34 2.97 12.39
CA GLN A 40 1.74 2.87 12.81
C GLN A 40 2.00 1.66 13.72
N SER A 41 0.98 1.21 14.46
CA SER A 41 1.06 -0.01 15.28
C SER A 41 1.29 -1.28 14.47
N ALA A 42 1.00 -1.28 13.16
CA ALA A 42 1.30 -2.43 12.29
C ALA A 42 2.80 -2.55 12.00
N PHE A 43 3.56 -1.46 12.09
CA PHE A 43 5.01 -1.43 11.87
C PHE A 43 5.70 -0.66 13.01
N PRO A 44 5.84 -1.27 14.20
CA PRO A 44 6.36 -0.60 15.40
C PRO A 44 7.82 -0.14 15.27
N MET A 45 8.57 -0.69 14.33
CA MET A 45 9.96 -0.33 14.04
C MET A 45 10.10 0.82 13.02
N GLY A 46 8.99 1.40 12.57
CA GLY A 46 8.97 2.39 11.49
C GLY A 46 8.41 1.80 10.18
N PRO A 47 8.12 2.66 9.19
CA PRO A 47 7.50 2.23 7.96
C PRO A 47 8.51 1.43 7.10
N PRO A 48 8.11 0.31 6.49
CA PRO A 48 8.87 -0.29 5.40
C PRO A 48 8.89 0.67 4.20
N HIS A 49 9.91 0.57 3.34
CA HIS A 49 10.00 1.40 2.14
C HIS A 49 8.91 1.06 1.12
N THR A 50 8.56 -0.22 1.00
CA THR A 50 7.52 -0.73 0.09
C THR A 50 6.66 -1.76 0.80
N ILE A 51 5.40 -1.89 0.37
CA ILE A 51 4.47 -2.94 0.78
C ILE A 51 3.80 -3.54 -0.44
N ALA A 52 3.39 -4.80 -0.34
CA ALA A 52 2.56 -5.47 -1.33
C ALA A 52 1.19 -5.76 -0.72
N VAL A 53 0.13 -5.43 -1.44
CA VAL A 53 -1.26 -5.64 -1.04
C VAL A 53 -1.91 -6.59 -2.02
N THR A 54 -2.56 -7.63 -1.51
CA THR A 54 -3.37 -8.54 -2.32
C THR A 54 -4.83 -8.11 -2.24
N VAL A 55 -5.47 -7.94 -3.40
CA VAL A 55 -6.91 -7.66 -3.53
C VAL A 55 -7.60 -8.94 -3.99
N GLU A 56 -8.61 -9.37 -3.24
CA GLU A 56 -9.46 -10.51 -3.55
C GLU A 56 -10.92 -10.03 -3.61
N ALA A 57 -11.66 -10.45 -4.63
CA ALA A 57 -13.08 -10.16 -4.79
C ALA A 57 -13.90 -11.46 -4.70
N GLU A 58 -14.92 -11.46 -3.82
CA GLU A 58 -15.87 -12.56 -3.61
C GLU A 58 -17.26 -12.25 -4.18
#